data_AF-A0A4Y2F5J8-F1
#
_entry.id   AF-A0A4Y2F5J8-F1
#
_cell.length_a   1.000
_cell.length_b   1.000
_cell.length_c   1.000
_cell.angle_alpha   90.00
_cell.angle_beta   90.00
_cell.angle_gamma   90.00
#
_symmetry.space_group_name_H-M   'P 1'
#
loop_
_entity.id
_entity.type
_entity.pdbx_description
1 polymer ?
#
loop_
_entity_poly.entity_id
_entity_poly.type
_entity_poly.pdbx_seq_one_letter_code
_entity_poly.pdbx_strand_id
1 'polypeptide(L)'
;MPPNTTAILKPMDQGVIEFMKRRYRKQLLSKLLFEGDEDEEEEQAACSFVQFWKALMLKDSIYMINEAWKSVPEHTLKRSWRKLAPYIENVDKSNDSGSVIVT
;
A
#
# COMPACT_ATOMS: atom_id res chain seq x y z
N MET A 1 10.61 -12.54 -24.14
CA MET A 1 9.56 -12.85 -23.14
C MET A 1 8.25 -13.06 -23.89
N PRO A 2 7.44 -14.07 -23.55
CA PRO A 2 6.10 -14.20 -24.11
C PRO A 2 5.26 -12.96 -23.73
N PRO A 3 4.36 -12.47 -24.60
CA PRO A 3 3.42 -11.42 -24.24
C PRO A 3 2.56 -11.89 -23.04
N ASN A 4 2.24 -10.98 -22.11
CA ASN A 4 1.35 -11.21 -20.96
C ASN A 4 1.88 -12.03 -19.77
N THR A 5 3.17 -12.37 -19.68
CA THR A 5 3.72 -13.05 -18.47
C THR A 5 4.15 -12.09 -17.35
N THR A 6 4.09 -10.78 -17.57
CA THR A 6 4.67 -9.76 -16.67
C THR A 6 4.17 -9.87 -15.23
N ALA A 7 2.85 -10.01 -15.03
CA ALA A 7 2.27 -10.09 -13.69
C ALA A 7 2.56 -11.41 -12.97
N ILE A 8 2.75 -12.51 -13.72
CA ILE A 8 3.12 -13.81 -13.12
C ILE A 8 4.58 -13.77 -12.68
N LEU A 9 5.44 -13.17 -13.50
CA LEU A 9 6.89 -13.11 -13.26
C LEU A 9 7.35 -12.03 -12.29
N LYS A 10 6.50 -11.03 -12.01
CA LYS A 10 6.84 -9.91 -11.13
C LYS A 10 6.01 -9.96 -9.85
N PRO A 11 6.60 -10.36 -8.70
CA PRO A 11 5.92 -10.36 -7.41
C PRO A 11 5.28 -9.02 -7.07
N MET A 12 5.94 -7.90 -7.41
CA MET A 12 5.42 -6.56 -7.15
C MET A 12 4.07 -6.29 -7.83
N ASP A 13 3.83 -6.89 -9.00
CA ASP A 13 2.57 -6.78 -9.74
C ASP A 13 1.48 -7.73 -9.20
N GLN A 14 1.80 -8.62 -8.26
CA GLN A 14 0.86 -9.55 -7.60
C GLN A 14 0.17 -8.94 -6.37
N GLY A 15 -0.03 -7.62 -6.36
CA GLY A 15 -0.82 -6.90 -5.35
C GLY A 15 -0.03 -5.98 -4.43
N VAL A 16 1.31 -6.06 -4.39
CA VAL A 16 2.14 -5.17 -3.55
C VAL A 16 2.03 -3.72 -4.06
N ILE A 17 2.20 -3.49 -5.36
CA ILE A 17 2.06 -2.15 -5.97
C ILE A 17 0.64 -1.61 -5.79
N GLU A 18 -0.37 -2.46 -5.96
CA GLU A 18 -1.77 -2.04 -5.80
C GLU A 18 -2.05 -1.60 -4.36
N PHE A 19 -1.56 -2.36 -3.37
CA PHE A 19 -1.67 -2.02 -1.95
C PHE A 19 -1.02 -0.67 -1.65
N MET A 20 0.23 -0.46 -2.11
CA MET A 20 0.93 0.80 -1.93
C MET A 20 0.16 1.98 -2.55
N LYS A 21 -0.31 1.84 -3.80
CA LYS A 21 -1.11 2.86 -4.50
C LYS A 21 -2.41 3.17 -3.75
N ARG A 22 -3.09 2.15 -3.21
CA ARG A 22 -4.32 2.31 -2.43
C ARG A 22 -4.05 3.09 -1.15
N ARG A 23 -2.98 2.74 -0.43
CA ARG A 23 -2.60 3.41 0.82
C ARG A 23 -2.14 4.85 0.60
N TYR A 24 -1.36 5.10 -0.45
CA TYR A 24 -0.96 6.45 -0.85
C TYR A 24 -2.18 7.32 -1.16
N ARG A 25 -3.10 6.84 -2.02
CA ARG A 25 -4.34 7.56 -2.35
C ARG A 25 -5.22 7.83 -1.14
N LYS A 26 -5.32 6.88 -0.20
CA LYS A 26 -6.03 7.10 1.07
C LYS A 26 -5.42 8.25 1.86
N GLN A 27 -4.10 8.29 2.03
CA GLN A 27 -3.42 9.39 2.73
C GLN A 27 -3.62 10.72 2.03
N LEU A 28 -3.54 10.72 0.70
CA LEU A 28 -3.70 11.93 -0.11
C LEU A 28 -5.09 12.53 0.05
N LEU A 29 -6.13 11.69 -0.03
CA LEU A 29 -7.52 12.09 0.17
C LEU A 29 -7.76 12.54 1.61
N SER A 30 -7.18 11.86 2.60
CA SER A 30 -7.27 12.31 3.99
C SER A 30 -6.65 13.70 4.16
N LYS A 31 -5.44 13.95 3.65
CA LYS A 31 -4.84 15.30 3.72
C LYS A 31 -5.73 16.34 3.04
N LEU A 32 -6.20 16.06 1.83
CA LEU A 32 -7.10 16.97 1.11
C LEU A 32 -8.37 17.33 1.89
N LEU A 33 -8.97 16.34 2.58
CA LEU A 33 -10.22 16.55 3.35
C LEU A 33 -10.01 17.26 4.69
N PHE A 34 -8.82 17.16 5.29
CA PHE A 34 -8.54 17.70 6.63
C PHE A 34 -7.67 18.96 6.61
N GLU A 35 -7.21 19.40 5.44
CA GLU A 35 -6.35 20.58 5.26
C GLU A 35 -7.12 21.78 4.68
N GLY A 36 -8.43 21.66 4.49
CA GLY A 36 -9.34 22.79 4.27
C GLY A 36 -9.94 23.24 5.60
N ASP A 37 -9.83 24.53 5.92
CA ASP A 37 -10.41 25.12 7.12
C ASP A 37 -11.93 24.85 7.20
N GLU A 38 -12.44 24.63 8.42
CA GLU A 38 -13.84 24.30 8.71
C GLU A 38 -14.84 25.44 8.37
N ASP A 39 -14.36 26.58 7.88
CA ASP A 39 -15.10 27.85 7.78
C ASP A 39 -15.33 28.39 6.35
N GLU A 40 -15.05 27.63 5.27
CA GLU A 40 -15.13 28.15 3.90
C GLU A 40 -16.35 27.65 3.09
N GLU A 41 -17.16 28.59 2.56
CA GLU A 41 -18.35 28.39 1.73
C GLU A 41 -18.09 27.58 0.43
N GLU A 42 -19.12 26.90 -0.10
CA GLU A 42 -19.03 25.90 -1.19
C GLU A 42 -18.31 26.36 -2.48
N GLU A 43 -18.30 27.66 -2.79
CA GLU A 43 -17.63 28.23 -3.97
C GLU A 43 -16.09 28.21 -3.84
N GLN A 44 -15.58 28.11 -2.60
CA GLN A 44 -14.15 28.10 -2.26
C GLN A 44 -13.51 26.71 -2.38
N ALA A 45 -14.30 25.63 -2.46
CA ALA A 45 -13.81 24.24 -2.50
C ALA A 45 -12.97 23.93 -3.76
N ALA A 46 -13.33 24.50 -4.91
CA ALA A 46 -12.54 24.36 -6.13
C ALA A 46 -11.18 25.09 -6.03
N CYS A 47 -11.15 26.24 -5.34
CA CYS A 47 -9.92 26.97 -5.04
C CYS A 47 -9.04 26.18 -4.06
N SER A 48 -9.65 25.58 -3.03
CA SER A 48 -9.00 24.73 -2.04
C SER A 48 -8.28 23.52 -2.67
N PHE A 49 -8.89 22.82 -3.64
CA PHE A 49 -8.22 21.71 -4.33
C PHE A 49 -6.97 22.18 -5.09
N VAL A 50 -7.06 23.31 -5.81
CA VAL A 50 -5.91 23.89 -6.54
C VAL A 50 -4.80 24.32 -5.58
N GLN A 51 -5.16 24.92 -4.44
CA GLN A 51 -4.20 25.32 -3.41
C GLN A 51 -3.53 24.11 -2.75
N PHE A 52 -4.29 23.06 -2.44
CA PHE A 52 -3.76 21.80 -1.91
C PHE A 52 -2.69 21.20 -2.82
N TRP A 53 -2.95 21.10 -4.14
CA TRP A 53 -1.96 20.57 -5.07
C TRP A 53 -0.73 21.45 -5.23
N LYS A 54 -0.87 22.77 -5.07
CA LYS A 54 0.28 23.70 -5.04
C LYS A 54 1.10 23.55 -3.75
N ALA A 55 0.44 23.28 -2.62
CA ALA A 55 1.08 23.09 -1.32
C ALA A 55 1.71 21.69 -1.17
N LEU A 56 1.22 20.68 -1.90
CA LEU A 56 1.72 19.31 -1.82
C LEU A 56 3.17 19.23 -2.34
N MET A 57 4.12 19.10 -1.40
CA MET A 57 5.53 19.02 -1.75
C MET A 57 5.97 17.60 -2.09
N LEU A 58 7.10 17.50 -2.82
CA LEU A 58 7.79 16.23 -3.04
C LEU A 58 8.13 15.52 -1.71
N LYS A 59 8.48 16.30 -0.68
CA LYS A 59 8.74 15.81 0.67
C LYS A 59 7.55 15.02 1.20
N ASP A 60 6.33 15.57 1.13
CA ASP A 60 5.10 14.89 1.56
C ASP A 60 4.87 13.59 0.79
N SER A 61 5.06 13.63 -0.52
CA SER A 61 4.91 12.45 -1.37
C SER A 61 5.87 11.32 -0.96
N ILE A 62 7.13 11.64 -0.64
CA ILE A 62 8.12 10.66 -0.17
C ILE A 62 7.70 10.07 1.18
N TYR A 63 7.26 10.89 2.13
CA TYR A 63 6.77 10.39 3.41
C TYR A 63 5.54 9.50 3.25
N MET A 64 4.59 9.87 2.40
CA MET A 64 3.40 9.05 2.14
C MET A 64 3.74 7.70 1.50
N ILE A 65 4.75 7.65 0.61
CA ILE A 65 5.26 6.40 0.04
C ILE A 65 5.92 5.55 1.12
N ASN A 66 6.75 6.15 1.98
CA ASN A 66 7.40 5.46 3.09
C ASN A 66 6.37 4.85 4.07
N GLU A 67 5.37 5.62 4.46
CA GLU A 67 4.29 5.14 5.33
C GLU A 67 3.42 4.08 4.62
N ALA A 68 3.22 4.21 3.30
CA ALA A 68 2.54 3.19 2.53
C ALA A 68 3.32 1.87 2.52
N TRP A 69 4.64 1.91 2.32
CA TRP A 69 5.52 0.75 2.37
C TRP A 69 5.53 0.07 3.74
N LYS A 70 5.71 0.85 4.82
CA LYS A 70 5.69 0.32 6.20
C LYS A 70 4.37 -0.37 6.55
N SER A 71 3.26 0.06 5.95
CA SER A 71 1.95 -0.55 6.19
C SER A 71 1.69 -1.83 5.41
N VAL A 72 2.58 -2.24 4.50
CA VAL A 72 2.45 -3.50 3.74
C VAL A 72 2.63 -4.67 4.72
N PRO A 73 1.61 -5.53 4.91
CA PRO A 73 1.75 -6.69 5.78
C PRO A 73 2.73 -7.72 5.20
N GLU A 74 3.46 -8.42 6.07
CA GLU A 74 4.39 -9.47 5.66
C GLU A 74 3.71 -10.57 4.82
N HIS A 75 2.50 -10.98 5.20
CA HIS A 75 1.74 -11.98 4.43
C HIS A 75 1.39 -11.51 3.01
N THR A 76 1.25 -10.20 2.78
CA THR A 76 1.03 -9.63 1.44
C THR A 76 2.28 -9.79 0.59
N LEU A 77 3.46 -9.55 1.17
CA LEU A 77 4.74 -9.83 0.52
C LEU A 77 4.89 -11.32 0.22
N LYS A 78 4.69 -12.21 1.21
CA LYS A 78 4.78 -13.67 1.00
C LYS A 78 3.82 -14.15 -0.09
N ARG A 79 2.56 -13.71 -0.06
CA ARG A 79 1.54 -14.05 -1.07
C ARG A 79 1.93 -13.60 -2.48
N SER A 80 2.61 -12.46 -2.60
CA SER A 80 3.07 -11.94 -3.89
C SER A 80 4.09 -12.83 -4.59
N TRP A 81 4.76 -13.72 -3.85
CA TRP A 81 5.70 -14.70 -4.38
C TRP A 81 5.07 -16.07 -4.66
N ARG A 82 3.80 -16.31 -4.28
CA ARG A 82 3.16 -17.64 -4.35
C ARG A 82 3.24 -18.28 -5.73
N LYS A 83 3.11 -17.49 -6.81
CA LYS A 83 3.17 -18.00 -8.19
C LYS A 83 4.59 -18.36 -8.66
N LEU A 84 5.63 -17.83 -8.01
CA LEU A 84 7.03 -18.05 -8.38
C LEU A 84 7.77 -18.98 -7.42
N ALA A 85 7.37 -18.99 -6.16
CA ALA A 85 8.01 -19.76 -5.10
C ALA A 85 6.92 -20.33 -4.16
N PRO A 86 6.15 -21.34 -4.60
CA PRO A 86 5.01 -21.89 -3.86
C PRO A 86 5.41 -22.53 -2.51
N TYR A 87 6.69 -22.85 -2.32
CA TYR A 87 7.21 -23.40 -1.06
C TYR A 87 7.36 -22.37 0.07
N ILE A 88 7.35 -21.06 -0.22
CA ILE A 88 7.53 -20.00 0.80
C ILE A 88 6.38 -19.97 1.82
N GLU A 89 5.17 -20.40 1.45
CA GLU A 89 4.02 -20.44 2.37
C GLU A 89 4.00 -21.67 3.30
N ASN A 90 4.74 -22.73 2.96
CA ASN A 90 4.76 -23.97 3.75
C ASN A 90 5.64 -23.86 5.00
N VAL A 91 6.56 -22.89 5.04
CA VAL A 91 7.50 -22.69 6.16
C VAL A 91 6.80 -22.11 7.41
N ASP A 92 5.74 -21.31 7.23
CA ASP A 92 5.02 -20.73 8.38
C ASP A 92 4.07 -21.75 9.04
N LYS A 93 3.52 -22.71 8.29
CA LYS A 93 2.58 -23.71 8.83
C LYS A 93 3.26 -24.82 9.63
N SER A 94 4.53 -25.13 9.36
CA SER A 94 5.29 -26.13 10.12
C SER A 94 5.69 -25.66 11.52
N ASN A 95 5.71 -24.34 11.76
CA ASN A 95 6.12 -23.78 13.04
C ASN A 95 4.97 -23.66 14.07
N ASP A 96 3.71 -23.84 13.64
CA ASP A 96 2.54 -23.83 14.54
C ASP A 96 2.14 -25.23 15.04
N SER A 97 2.74 -26.29 14.48
CA SER A 97 2.48 -27.69 14.90
C SER A 97 3.34 -28.14 16.08
N GLY A 98 4.16 -27.25 16.66
CA GLY A 98 5.15 -27.56 17.69
C GLY A 98 4.68 -27.46 19.14
N SER A 99 3.41 -27.11 19.41
CA SER A 99 2.87 -27.05 20.78
C SER A 99 1.80 -28.12 21.00
N VAL A 100 2.20 -29.39 20.90
CA VAL A 100 1.43 -30.51 21.45
C VAL A 100 2.14 -31.01 22.70
N ILE A 101 1.60 -30.57 23.84
CA ILE A 101 1.55 -31.14 25.20
C ILE A 101 2.65 -32.18 25.55
N VAL A 102 3.49 -31.85 26.54
CA VAL A 102 4.21 -32.85 27.33
C VAL A 102 4.05 -32.55 28.83
N THR A 103 3.31 -33.46 29.46
CA THR A 103 3.14 -33.82 30.89
C THR A 103 2.44 -32.84 31.83
#